data_AF-A0A1N6E155-F1
#
_entry.id   AF-A0A1N6E155-F1
#
_cell.length_a   1.000
_cell.length_b   1.000
_cell.length_c   1.000
_cell.angle_alpha   90.00
_cell.angle_beta   90.00
_cell.angle_gamma   90.00
#
_symmetry.space_group_name_H-M   'P 1'
#
loop_
_entity.id
_entity.type
_entity.pdbx_description
1 polymer ?
#
loop_
_entity_poly.entity_id
_entity_poly.type
_entity_poly.pdbx_seq_one_letter_code
_entity_poly.pdbx_strand_id
1 'polypeptide(L)'
;MITRKDWLEQVLYWGMLFALAVFVTLLLLDLIIRPWLPEEVAFVLGFATFYLLANTLFFGYGSLSAYLDKLAKSELTEADRQKAYEKSGASKHGLIEQLTHYGIATIWLDRYSPYRYAYLGLYLLLAASVLTLNLNLVSGLTTGSILEGLFWGATLVSVFVLAADSVVRWQYAHTVAEPVYQTLAPALMAAQAPTPEAQEQEYELAHNKVCPDPDDKECQAAVHEAEKTDKASDADKEAGKKA
;
A
#
# COMPACT_ATOMS: atom_id res chain seq x y z
N MET A 1 -20.08 -6.27 -20.30
CA MET A 1 -20.43 -7.53 -19.59
C MET A 1 -20.02 -7.35 -18.15
N ILE A 2 -20.97 -7.24 -17.23
CA ILE A 2 -20.69 -7.17 -15.79
C ILE A 2 -20.42 -8.60 -15.33
N THR A 3 -19.22 -8.88 -14.81
CA THR A 3 -18.90 -10.23 -14.34
C THR A 3 -19.64 -10.50 -13.02
N ARG A 4 -19.91 -11.77 -12.70
CA ARG A 4 -20.64 -12.17 -11.47
C ARG A 4 -19.98 -11.64 -10.18
N LYS A 5 -18.68 -11.33 -10.25
CA LYS A 5 -17.86 -10.79 -9.15
C LYS A 5 -18.18 -9.31 -8.89
N ASP A 6 -18.27 -8.51 -9.95
CA ASP A 6 -18.57 -7.08 -9.88
C ASP A 6 -19.95 -6.80 -9.27
N TRP A 7 -20.94 -7.65 -9.55
CA TRP A 7 -22.29 -7.54 -8.97
C TRP A 7 -22.29 -7.80 -7.46
N LEU A 8 -21.52 -8.78 -7.00
CA LEU A 8 -21.43 -9.16 -5.59
C LEU A 8 -20.75 -8.05 -4.78
N GLU A 9 -19.70 -7.43 -5.34
CA GLU A 9 -19.02 -6.28 -4.76
C GLU A 9 -19.91 -5.04 -4.72
N GLN A 10 -20.67 -4.76 -5.77
CA GLN A 10 -21.66 -3.68 -5.77
C GLN A 10 -22.76 -3.90 -4.72
N VAL A 11 -23.30 -5.12 -4.60
CA VAL A 11 -24.32 -5.43 -3.60
C VAL A 11 -23.76 -5.33 -2.19
N LEU A 12 -22.52 -5.77 -1.94
CA LEU A 12 -21.87 -5.56 -0.64
C LEU A 12 -21.67 -4.08 -0.33
N TYR A 13 -21.23 -3.29 -1.30
CA TYR A 13 -20.99 -1.86 -1.12
C TYR A 13 -22.29 -1.09 -0.84
N TRP A 14 -23.33 -1.33 -1.65
CA TRP A 14 -24.65 -0.72 -1.43
C TRP A 14 -25.32 -1.25 -0.16
N GLY A 15 -25.15 -2.53 0.16
CA GLY A 15 -25.63 -3.12 1.40
C GLY A 15 -24.96 -2.51 2.63
N MET A 16 -23.65 -2.27 2.58
CA MET A 16 -22.90 -1.58 3.62
C MET A 16 -23.35 -0.12 3.76
N LEU A 17 -23.52 0.61 2.66
CA LEU A 17 -24.01 2.00 2.69
C LEU A 17 -25.45 2.09 3.20
N PHE A 18 -26.32 1.14 2.83
CA PHE A 18 -27.69 1.08 3.31
C PHE A 18 -27.74 0.76 4.81
N ALA A 19 -26.96 -0.23 5.26
CA ALA A 19 -26.84 -0.56 6.68
C ALA A 19 -26.30 0.64 7.49
N LEU A 20 -25.33 1.37 6.95
CA LEU A 20 -24.82 2.60 7.54
C LEU A 20 -25.92 3.67 7.62
N ALA A 21 -26.66 3.90 6.55
CA ALA A 21 -27.72 4.89 6.51
C ALA A 21 -28.82 4.56 7.53
N VAL A 22 -29.25 3.29 7.61
CA VAL A 22 -30.22 2.83 8.60
C VAL A 22 -29.67 2.99 10.02
N PHE A 23 -28.43 2.57 10.26
CA PHE A 23 -27.78 2.70 11.57
C PHE A 23 -27.72 4.15 12.03
N VAL A 24 -27.24 5.06 11.16
CA VAL A 24 -27.18 6.50 11.44
C VAL A 24 -28.58 7.06 11.69
N THR A 25 -29.58 6.66 10.90
CA THR A 25 -30.97 7.11 11.06
C THR A 25 -31.55 6.66 12.40
N LEU A 26 -31.32 5.40 12.81
CA LEU A 26 -31.75 4.88 14.10
C LEU A 26 -31.05 5.60 15.25
N LEU A 27 -29.75 5.89 15.10
CA LEU A 27 -28.98 6.67 16.07
C LEU A 27 -29.54 8.07 16.25
N LEU A 28 -29.82 8.78 15.15
CA LEU A 28 -30.47 10.09 15.14
C LEU A 28 -31.89 10.06 15.72
N LEU A 29 -32.63 8.99 15.48
CA LEU A 29 -34.00 8.83 15.99
C LEU A 29 -34.00 8.62 17.51
N ASP A 30 -33.10 7.77 18.01
CA ASP A 30 -32.90 7.54 19.46
C ASP A 30 -32.47 8.85 20.16
N LEU A 31 -31.60 9.62 19.48
CA LEU A 31 -31.12 10.93 19.92
C LEU A 31 -32.23 11.97 20.14
N ILE A 32 -33.33 11.87 19.40
CA ILE A 32 -34.43 12.84 19.44
C ILE A 32 -35.49 12.46 20.49
N ILE A 33 -35.64 11.16 20.78
CA ILE A 33 -36.79 10.65 21.54
C ILE A 33 -36.48 10.50 23.04
N ARG A 34 -35.22 10.32 23.44
CA ARG A 34 -34.86 9.99 24.83
C ARG A 34 -34.05 11.09 25.52
N PRO A 35 -34.24 11.32 26.85
CA PRO A 35 -33.30 12.13 27.62
C PRO A 35 -31.91 11.49 27.59
N TRP A 36 -30.92 12.29 27.20
CA TRP A 36 -29.59 11.79 26.87
C TRP A 36 -28.84 11.38 28.13
N LEU A 37 -28.30 10.16 28.12
CA LEU A 37 -27.32 9.74 29.11
C LEU A 37 -25.95 10.38 28.80
N PRO A 38 -25.11 10.67 29.81
CA PRO A 38 -23.78 11.25 29.59
C PRO A 38 -22.91 10.44 28.61
N GLU A 39 -23.09 9.12 28.57
CA GLU A 39 -22.40 8.19 27.68
C GLU A 39 -22.84 8.35 26.21
N GLU A 40 -24.13 8.56 25.98
CA GLU A 40 -24.70 8.78 24.63
C GLU A 40 -24.25 10.13 24.08
N VAL A 41 -24.22 11.17 24.92
CA VAL A 41 -23.65 12.48 24.54
C VAL A 41 -22.18 12.31 24.15
N ALA A 42 -21.41 11.56 24.95
CA ALA A 42 -20.01 11.32 24.67
C ALA A 42 -19.81 10.53 23.37
N PHE A 43 -20.67 9.54 23.09
CA PHE A 43 -20.68 8.84 21.81
C PHE A 43 -20.87 9.78 20.63
N VAL A 44 -21.92 10.62 20.68
CA VAL A 44 -22.18 11.57 19.59
C VAL A 44 -21.06 12.59 19.46
N LEU A 45 -20.48 13.04 20.56
CA LEU A 45 -19.34 13.95 20.54
C LEU A 45 -18.11 13.30 19.90
N GLY A 46 -17.86 12.02 20.20
CA GLY A 46 -16.76 11.23 19.63
C GLY A 46 -16.96 11.01 18.14
N PHE A 47 -18.17 10.62 17.75
CA PHE A 47 -18.57 10.49 16.36
C PHE A 47 -18.41 11.81 15.60
N ALA A 48 -18.99 12.91 16.08
CA ALA A 48 -18.94 14.21 15.42
C ALA A 48 -17.52 14.74 15.29
N THR A 49 -16.71 14.64 16.35
CA THR A 49 -15.31 15.09 16.35
C THR A 49 -14.50 14.29 15.32
N PHE A 50 -14.55 12.96 15.37
CA PHE A 50 -13.80 12.13 14.43
C PHE A 50 -14.34 12.25 13.01
N TYR A 51 -15.64 12.48 12.83
CA TYR A 51 -16.24 12.73 11.52
C TYR A 51 -15.71 14.02 10.90
N LEU A 52 -15.64 15.11 11.68
CA LEU A 52 -15.07 16.39 11.23
C LEU A 52 -13.58 16.25 10.88
N LEU A 53 -12.81 15.50 11.67
CA LEU A 53 -11.41 15.21 11.37
C LEU A 53 -11.25 14.33 10.12
N ALA A 54 -12.13 13.35 9.95
CA ALA A 54 -12.14 12.43 8.82
C ALA A 54 -12.65 13.09 7.52
N ASN A 55 -13.27 14.27 7.60
CA ASN A 55 -13.93 14.91 6.48
C ASN A 55 -13.02 15.09 5.26
N THR A 56 -11.77 15.52 5.49
CA THR A 56 -10.76 15.67 4.43
C THR A 56 -10.37 14.33 3.81
N LEU A 57 -10.33 13.25 4.61
CA LEU A 57 -10.02 11.90 4.16
C LEU A 57 -11.20 11.31 3.36
N PHE A 58 -12.43 11.41 3.85
CA PHE A 58 -13.62 10.91 3.13
C PHE A 58 -13.80 11.56 1.76
N PHE A 59 -13.79 12.89 1.70
CA PHE A 59 -13.93 13.58 0.42
C PHE A 59 -12.69 13.42 -0.46
N GLY A 60 -11.51 13.34 0.15
CA GLY A 60 -10.26 13.07 -0.55
C GLY A 60 -10.27 11.73 -1.27
N TYR A 61 -10.44 10.65 -0.50
CA TYR A 61 -10.53 9.28 -1.00
C TYR A 61 -11.70 9.09 -1.96
N GLY A 62 -12.87 9.66 -1.69
CA GLY A 62 -14.01 9.58 -2.60
C GLY A 62 -13.72 10.23 -3.96
N SER A 63 -13.08 11.40 -3.96
CA SER A 63 -12.73 12.06 -5.22
C SER A 63 -11.59 11.38 -5.98
N LEU A 64 -10.64 10.77 -5.25
CA LEU A 64 -9.58 9.96 -5.86
C LEU A 64 -10.14 8.65 -6.44
N SER A 65 -11.08 7.99 -5.74
CA SER A 65 -11.78 6.80 -6.23
C SER A 65 -12.53 7.10 -7.54
N ALA A 66 -13.27 8.20 -7.58
CA ALA A 66 -13.98 8.60 -8.81
C ALA A 66 -13.02 8.89 -9.97
N TYR A 67 -11.84 9.45 -9.68
CA TYR A 67 -10.79 9.65 -10.69
C TYR A 67 -10.21 8.31 -11.20
N LEU A 68 -9.92 7.39 -10.29
CA LEU A 68 -9.41 6.06 -10.61
C LEU A 68 -10.42 5.23 -11.41
N ASP A 69 -11.71 5.31 -11.10
CA ASP A 69 -12.77 4.63 -11.86
C ASP A 69 -12.86 5.15 -13.31
N LYS A 70 -12.81 6.48 -13.49
CA LYS A 70 -12.72 7.08 -14.83
C LYS A 70 -11.47 6.64 -15.58
N LEU A 71 -10.34 6.51 -14.86
CA LEU A 71 -9.06 6.09 -15.43
C LEU A 71 -9.10 4.64 -15.89
N ALA A 72 -9.71 3.76 -15.11
CA ALA A 72 -9.94 2.36 -15.48
C ALA A 72 -10.79 2.25 -16.76
N LYS A 73 -11.80 3.12 -16.90
CA LYS A 73 -12.73 3.11 -18.04
C LYS A 73 -12.20 3.85 -19.28
N SER A 74 -11.02 4.46 -19.22
CA SER A 74 -10.47 5.31 -20.29
C SER A 74 -11.37 6.50 -20.65
N GLU A 75 -12.18 6.98 -19.71
CA GLU A 75 -13.15 8.08 -19.89
C GLU A 75 -12.59 9.44 -19.41
N LEU A 76 -11.27 9.57 -19.23
CA LEU A 76 -10.70 10.82 -18.75
C LEU A 76 -10.74 11.92 -19.81
N THR A 77 -11.32 13.04 -19.41
CA THR A 77 -11.22 14.30 -20.17
C THR A 77 -10.04 15.13 -19.66
N GLU A 78 -9.50 16.02 -20.50
CA GLU A 78 -8.45 16.97 -20.11
C GLU A 78 -8.85 17.82 -18.88
N ALA A 79 -10.13 18.18 -18.79
CA ALA A 79 -10.70 18.88 -17.62
C ALA A 79 -10.63 18.05 -16.33
N ASP A 80 -10.75 16.73 -16.40
CA ASP A 80 -10.59 15.85 -15.24
C ASP A 80 -9.12 15.74 -14.82
N ARG A 81 -8.19 15.78 -15.79
CA ARG A 81 -6.75 15.86 -15.51
C ARG A 81 -6.41 17.16 -14.76
N GLN A 82 -6.93 18.28 -15.22
CA GLN A 82 -6.68 19.58 -14.60
C GLN A 82 -7.25 19.68 -13.18
N LYS A 83 -8.46 19.14 -12.94
CA LYS A 83 -9.05 19.03 -11.59
C LYS A 83 -8.22 18.13 -10.67
N ALA A 84 -7.76 16.99 -11.16
CA ALA A 84 -6.89 16.09 -10.41
C ALA A 84 -5.54 16.75 -10.10
N TYR A 85 -5.03 17.57 -11.02
CA TYR A 85 -3.81 18.33 -10.84
C TYR A 85 -3.93 19.37 -9.71
N GLU A 86 -5.02 20.13 -9.68
CA GLU A 86 -5.30 21.07 -8.58
C GLU A 86 -5.46 20.35 -7.23
N LYS A 87 -6.20 19.23 -7.23
CA LYS A 87 -6.46 18.45 -6.01
C LYS A 87 -5.27 17.63 -5.50
N SER A 88 -4.34 17.24 -6.37
CA SER A 88 -3.09 16.59 -5.95
C SER A 88 -2.10 17.56 -5.32
N GLY A 89 -2.28 18.88 -5.47
CA GLY A 89 -1.34 19.88 -4.96
C GLY A 89 -0.04 19.96 -5.76
N ALA A 90 0.00 19.32 -6.93
CA ALA A 90 1.15 19.27 -7.84
C ALA A 90 1.58 20.66 -8.38
N SER A 91 0.73 21.68 -8.23
CA SER A 91 0.95 23.08 -8.61
C SER A 91 2.29 23.71 -8.19
N LYS A 92 3.02 23.17 -7.19
CA LYS A 92 4.25 23.78 -6.67
C LYS A 92 5.55 23.34 -7.34
N HIS A 93 5.55 22.28 -8.14
CA HIS A 93 6.77 21.79 -8.77
C HIS A 93 6.67 21.99 -10.28
N GLY A 94 7.48 22.90 -10.83
CA GLY A 94 7.51 23.28 -12.24
C GLY A 94 8.02 22.19 -13.21
N LEU A 95 7.80 20.92 -12.90
CA LEU A 95 8.29 19.77 -13.68
C LEU A 95 7.18 19.01 -14.45
N ILE A 96 5.95 19.51 -14.48
CA ILE A 96 4.76 18.64 -14.65
C ILE A 96 3.92 18.95 -15.90
N GLU A 97 4.54 19.36 -16.99
CA GLU A 97 3.87 19.28 -18.30
C GLU A 97 3.81 17.81 -18.81
N GLN A 98 4.48 16.88 -18.10
CA GLN A 98 4.67 15.49 -18.52
C GLN A 98 4.16 14.42 -17.53
N LEU A 99 3.51 14.76 -16.40
CA LEU A 99 2.97 13.67 -15.56
C LEU A 99 1.79 13.00 -16.27
N THR A 100 1.97 11.71 -16.51
CA THR A 100 0.91 10.80 -16.90
C THR A 100 -0.19 10.79 -15.84
N HIS A 101 -1.42 10.43 -16.23
CA HIS A 101 -2.55 10.27 -15.32
C HIS A 101 -2.24 9.38 -14.11
N TYR A 102 -1.39 8.38 -14.32
CA TYR A 102 -0.84 7.51 -13.29
C TYR A 102 -0.04 8.29 -12.24
N GLY A 103 0.90 9.15 -12.66
CA GLY A 103 1.71 9.97 -11.75
C GLY A 103 0.88 10.95 -10.92
N ILE A 104 -0.18 11.53 -11.52
CA ILE A 104 -1.11 12.42 -10.80
C ILE A 104 -1.84 11.64 -9.70
N ALA A 105 -2.32 10.44 -9.99
CA ALA A 105 -2.98 9.58 -9.00
C ALA A 105 -2.04 9.23 -7.83
N THR A 106 -0.75 8.97 -8.11
CA THR A 106 0.25 8.64 -7.08
C THR A 106 0.49 9.82 -6.13
N ILE A 107 0.74 11.01 -6.67
CA ILE A 107 0.95 12.23 -5.86
C ILE A 107 -0.29 12.55 -5.05
N TRP A 108 -1.47 12.36 -5.64
CA TRP A 108 -2.73 12.62 -4.97
C TRP A 108 -2.97 11.65 -3.81
N LEU A 109 -2.69 10.35 -3.99
CA LEU A 109 -2.76 9.38 -2.90
C LEU A 109 -1.79 9.73 -1.78
N ASP A 110 -0.55 10.10 -2.13
CA ASP A 110 0.49 10.40 -1.15
C ASP A 110 0.22 11.69 -0.35
N ARG A 111 -0.46 12.67 -0.96
CA ARG A 111 -0.95 13.87 -0.26
C ARG A 111 -1.83 13.54 0.95
N TYR A 112 -2.57 12.42 0.93
CA TYR A 112 -3.44 12.01 2.04
C TYR A 112 -2.73 11.18 3.11
N SER A 113 -1.53 10.64 2.83
CA SER A 113 -0.70 9.91 3.79
C SER A 113 -0.54 10.63 5.15
N PRO A 114 -0.11 11.91 5.21
CA PRO A 114 0.08 12.60 6.50
C PRO A 114 -1.22 12.78 7.29
N TYR A 115 -2.34 13.08 6.60
CA TYR A 115 -3.65 13.20 7.24
C TYR A 115 -4.12 11.86 7.81
N ARG A 116 -3.89 10.76 7.09
CA ARG A 116 -4.21 9.41 7.56
C ARG A 116 -3.42 9.06 8.82
N TYR A 117 -2.12 9.31 8.84
CA TYR A 117 -1.28 9.01 10.01
C TYR A 117 -1.64 9.88 11.22
N ALA A 118 -1.93 11.17 11.01
CA ALA A 118 -2.40 12.04 12.08
C ALA A 118 -3.74 11.56 12.66
N TYR A 119 -4.67 11.19 11.79
CA TYR A 119 -5.99 10.66 12.17
C TYR A 119 -5.87 9.35 12.97
N LEU A 120 -5.11 8.38 12.45
CA LEU A 120 -4.90 7.10 13.13
C LEU A 120 -4.09 7.25 14.41
N GLY A 121 -3.14 8.18 14.47
CA GLY A 121 -2.40 8.51 15.68
C GLY A 121 -3.31 9.03 16.78
N LEU A 122 -4.24 9.94 16.45
CA LEU A 122 -5.22 10.43 17.41
C LEU A 122 -6.18 9.32 17.86
N TYR A 123 -6.65 8.47 16.94
CA TYR A 123 -7.48 7.32 17.27
C TYR A 123 -6.77 6.35 18.20
N LEU A 124 -5.50 6.01 17.92
CA LEU A 124 -4.68 5.14 18.76
C LEU A 124 -4.45 5.73 20.15
N LEU A 125 -4.23 7.05 20.24
CA LEU A 125 -4.08 7.73 21.53
C LEU A 125 -5.37 7.63 22.36
N LEU A 126 -6.53 7.79 21.72
CA LEU A 126 -7.83 7.58 22.36
C LEU A 126 -8.00 6.13 22.82
N ALA A 127 -7.70 5.16 21.95
CA ALA A 127 -7.77 3.74 22.26
C ALA A 127 -6.87 3.35 23.44
N ALA A 128 -5.63 3.86 23.46
CA ALA A 128 -4.68 3.65 24.56
C ALA A 128 -5.17 4.29 25.88
N SER A 129 -5.80 5.47 25.79
CA SER A 129 -6.37 6.15 26.96
C SER A 129 -7.51 5.34 27.58
N VAL A 130 -8.41 4.82 26.76
CA VAL A 130 -9.53 3.95 27.20
C VAL A 130 -8.99 2.66 27.82
N LEU A 131 -8.01 2.02 27.17
CA LEU A 131 -7.42 0.78 27.66
C LEU A 131 -6.76 1.00 29.02
N THR A 132 -6.05 2.10 29.21
CA THR A 132 -5.38 2.43 30.48
C THR A 132 -6.39 2.65 31.61
N LEU A 133 -7.52 3.30 31.32
CA LEU A 133 -8.59 3.51 32.28
C LEU A 133 -9.35 2.21 32.62
N ASN A 134 -9.65 1.38 31.62
CA ASN A 134 -10.36 0.11 31.81
C ASN A 134 -9.50 -0.96 32.50
N LEU A 135 -8.17 -0.93 32.32
CA LEU A 135 -7.24 -1.78 33.07
C LEU A 135 -7.02 -1.31 34.52
N ASN A 136 -7.75 -0.28 34.96
CA ASN A 136 -7.71 0.26 36.33
C ASN A 136 -6.30 0.67 36.78
N LEU A 137 -5.42 1.03 35.84
CA LEU A 137 -4.06 1.53 36.11
C LEU A 137 -4.11 2.91 36.78
N VAL A 138 -5.23 3.61 36.67
CA VAL A 138 -5.52 4.90 37.30
C VAL A 138 -6.81 4.75 38.11
N SER A 139 -6.70 4.21 39.33
CA SER A 139 -7.88 3.99 40.18
C SER A 139 -8.55 5.31 40.54
N GLY A 140 -9.85 5.46 40.26
CA GLY A 140 -10.70 6.50 40.86
C GLY A 140 -11.41 7.47 39.91
N LEU A 141 -11.31 7.29 38.59
CA LEU A 141 -12.03 8.14 37.64
C LEU A 141 -13.38 7.52 37.25
N THR A 142 -14.47 8.11 37.72
CA THR A 142 -15.86 7.88 37.28
C THR A 142 -16.11 8.22 35.81
N THR A 143 -15.05 8.54 35.06
CA THR A 143 -15.06 8.98 33.66
C THR A 143 -14.97 7.83 32.65
N GLY A 144 -14.80 6.58 33.11
CA GLY A 144 -14.62 5.40 32.25
C GLY A 144 -15.73 5.25 31.21
N SER A 145 -16.98 5.32 31.64
CA SER A 145 -18.14 5.14 30.74
C SER A 145 -18.29 6.26 29.71
N ILE A 146 -17.93 7.50 30.07
CA ILE A 146 -17.93 8.65 29.16
C ILE A 146 -16.84 8.47 28.09
N LEU A 147 -15.64 8.07 28.50
CA LEU A 147 -14.54 7.83 27.56
C LEU A 147 -14.81 6.64 26.64
N GLU A 148 -15.48 5.61 27.15
CA GLU A 148 -15.94 4.47 26.36
C GLU A 148 -16.96 4.88 25.30
N GLY A 149 -17.96 5.70 25.67
CA GLY A 149 -18.89 6.29 24.70
C GLY A 149 -18.15 7.05 23.59
N LEU A 150 -17.26 7.97 23.97
CA LEU A 150 -16.42 8.74 23.04
C LEU A 150 -15.61 7.83 22.10
N PHE A 151 -15.05 6.76 22.64
CA PHE A 151 -14.27 5.76 21.89
C PHE A 151 -15.11 4.99 20.88
N TRP A 152 -16.31 4.53 21.24
CA TRP A 152 -17.18 3.83 20.32
C TRP A 152 -17.64 4.74 19.17
N GLY A 153 -17.95 6.01 19.46
CA GLY A 153 -18.26 7.01 18.44
C GLY A 153 -17.10 7.25 17.48
N ALA A 154 -15.89 7.41 18.01
CA ALA A 154 -14.67 7.57 17.22
C ALA A 154 -14.32 6.33 16.40
N THR A 155 -14.51 5.14 16.97
CA THR A 155 -14.23 3.84 16.34
C THR A 155 -15.08 3.64 15.11
N LEU A 156 -16.38 3.95 15.20
CA LEU A 156 -17.29 3.83 14.07
C LEU A 156 -16.78 4.61 12.85
N VAL A 157 -16.44 5.90 13.03
CA VAL A 157 -15.91 6.74 11.95
C VAL A 157 -14.58 6.19 11.46
N SER A 158 -13.70 5.77 12.36
CA SER A 158 -12.35 5.28 12.01
C SER A 158 -12.41 4.02 11.15
N VAL A 159 -13.34 3.11 11.42
CA VAL A 159 -13.58 1.93 10.58
C VAL A 159 -13.98 2.34 9.16
N PHE A 160 -14.85 3.34 9.01
CA PHE A 160 -15.23 3.85 7.68
C PHE A 160 -14.07 4.51 6.93
N VAL A 161 -13.22 5.26 7.61
CA VAL A 161 -12.01 5.85 7.01
C VAL A 161 -11.06 4.75 6.52
N LEU A 162 -10.85 3.72 7.33
CA LEU A 162 -10.00 2.58 6.97
C LEU A 162 -10.58 1.78 5.79
N ALA A 163 -11.90 1.58 5.75
CA ALA A 163 -12.57 0.95 4.62
C ALA A 163 -12.38 1.76 3.33
N ALA A 164 -12.55 3.09 3.39
CA ALA A 164 -12.33 3.97 2.25
C ALA A 164 -10.88 3.96 1.75
N ASP A 165 -9.89 4.04 2.65
CA ASP A 165 -8.46 3.93 2.31
C ASP A 165 -8.15 2.58 1.65
N SER A 166 -8.71 1.48 2.17
CA SER A 166 -8.52 0.14 1.63
C SER A 166 -9.06 0.01 0.21
N VAL A 167 -10.28 0.50 -0.03
CA VAL A 167 -10.92 0.48 -1.36
C VAL A 167 -10.11 1.32 -2.36
N VAL A 168 -9.70 2.53 -1.98
CA VAL A 168 -8.92 3.39 -2.88
C VAL A 168 -7.55 2.79 -3.21
N ARG A 169 -6.86 2.21 -2.22
CA ARG A 169 -5.57 1.55 -2.44
C ARG A 169 -5.70 0.31 -3.31
N TRP A 170 -6.77 -0.47 -3.11
CA TRP A 170 -7.07 -1.61 -3.96
C TRP A 170 -7.34 -1.17 -5.41
N GLN A 171 -8.16 -0.14 -5.63
CA GLN A 171 -8.39 0.44 -6.96
C GLN A 171 -7.09 0.95 -7.56
N TYR A 172 -6.30 1.72 -6.81
CA TYR A 172 -5.01 2.23 -7.28
C TYR A 172 -4.08 1.10 -7.73
N ALA A 173 -3.99 0.01 -6.97
CA ALA A 173 -3.14 -1.12 -7.32
C ALA A 173 -3.53 -1.75 -8.67
N HIS A 174 -4.83 -1.96 -8.91
CA HIS A 174 -5.32 -2.60 -10.14
C HIS A 174 -5.34 -1.64 -11.34
N THR A 175 -5.66 -0.36 -11.13
CA THR A 175 -5.79 0.61 -12.21
C THR A 175 -4.46 1.24 -12.60
N VAL A 176 -3.54 1.40 -11.64
CA VAL A 176 -2.31 2.17 -11.83
C VAL A 176 -1.06 1.29 -11.68
N ALA A 177 -0.93 0.55 -10.58
CA ALA A 177 0.32 -0.16 -10.32
C ALA A 177 0.54 -1.33 -11.28
N GLU A 178 -0.46 -2.18 -11.50
CA GLU A 178 -0.35 -3.37 -12.35
C GLU A 178 0.02 -3.05 -13.82
N PRO A 179 -0.63 -2.10 -14.54
CA PRO A 179 -0.25 -1.77 -15.90
C PRO A 179 1.11 -1.04 -16.00
N VAL A 180 1.48 -0.26 -14.98
CA VAL A 180 2.79 0.41 -14.93
C VAL A 180 3.91 -0.61 -14.71
N TYR A 181 3.70 -1.62 -13.86
CA TYR A 181 4.66 -2.72 -13.69
C TYR A 181 4.77 -3.58 -14.96
N GLN A 182 3.67 -3.90 -15.63
CA GLN A 182 3.71 -4.68 -16.87
C GLN A 182 4.43 -3.95 -18.02
N THR A 183 4.36 -2.62 -18.05
CA THR A 183 5.04 -1.81 -19.08
C THR A 183 6.50 -1.55 -18.75
N LEU A 184 6.87 -1.36 -17.47
CA LEU A 184 8.24 -1.07 -17.06
C LEU A 184 9.08 -2.32 -16.78
N ALA A 185 8.49 -3.45 -16.38
CA ALA A 185 9.20 -4.69 -16.10
C ALA A 185 10.08 -5.16 -17.27
N PRO A 186 9.62 -5.22 -18.54
CA PRO A 186 10.49 -5.61 -19.65
C PRO A 186 11.63 -4.61 -19.89
N ALA A 187 11.40 -3.31 -19.67
CA ALA A 187 12.44 -2.29 -19.82
C ALA A 187 13.50 -2.36 -18.69
N LEU A 188 13.08 -2.61 -17.45
CA LEU A 188 13.97 -2.83 -16.31
C LEU A 188 14.75 -4.15 -16.42
N MET A 189 14.09 -5.22 -16.87
CA MET A 189 14.77 -6.50 -17.15
C MET A 189 15.77 -6.37 -18.30
N ALA A 190 15.46 -5.59 -19.34
CA ALA A 190 16.39 -5.31 -20.43
C ALA A 190 17.57 -4.42 -19.97
N ALA A 191 17.35 -3.49 -19.03
CA ALA A 191 18.41 -2.65 -18.47
C ALA A 191 19.33 -3.41 -17.48
N GLN A 192 18.84 -4.52 -16.91
CA GLN A 192 19.61 -5.40 -16.02
C GLN A 192 20.21 -6.61 -16.74
N ALA A 193 19.89 -6.82 -18.02
CA ALA A 193 20.56 -7.83 -18.82
C ALA A 193 22.05 -7.46 -18.93
N PRO A 194 22.98 -8.37 -18.57
CA PRO A 194 24.40 -8.10 -18.74
C PRO A 194 24.66 -7.79 -20.22
N THR A 195 25.38 -6.70 -20.47
CA THR A 195 25.78 -6.35 -21.84
C THR A 195 26.55 -7.52 -22.45
N PRO A 196 26.43 -7.77 -23.75
CA PRO A 196 27.13 -8.89 -24.41
C PRO A 196 28.65 -8.85 -24.16
N GLU A 197 29.25 -7.67 -23.99
CA GLU A 197 30.65 -7.49 -23.58
C GLU A 197 30.97 -8.03 -22.17
N ALA A 198 30.05 -7.89 -21.22
CA ALA A 198 30.21 -8.42 -19.87
C ALA A 198 30.08 -9.96 -19.84
N GLN A 199 29.22 -10.52 -20.70
CA GLN A 199 29.11 -11.97 -20.86
C GLN A 199 30.34 -12.58 -21.55
N GLU A 200 30.94 -11.86 -22.50
CA GLU A 200 32.16 -12.30 -23.20
C GLU A 200 33.38 -12.27 -22.26
N GLN A 201 33.48 -11.25 -21.39
CA GLN A 201 34.51 -11.20 -20.34
C GLN A 201 34.34 -12.31 -19.30
N GLU A 202 33.12 -12.62 -18.87
CA GLU A 202 32.87 -13.71 -17.92
C GLU A 202 33.13 -15.09 -18.55
N TYR A 203 32.86 -15.25 -19.85
CA TYR A 203 33.20 -16.45 -20.61
C TYR A 203 34.71 -16.60 -20.81
N GLU A 204 35.44 -15.53 -21.15
CA GLU A 204 36.90 -15.55 -21.25
C GLU A 204 37.57 -15.82 -19.89
N LEU A 205 37.05 -15.25 -18.79
CA LEU A 205 37.57 -15.48 -17.44
C LEU A 205 37.31 -16.92 -16.96
N ALA A 206 36.20 -17.54 -17.37
CA ALA A 206 35.89 -18.93 -17.04
C ALA A 206 36.67 -19.94 -17.91
N HIS A 207 37.07 -19.55 -19.12
CA HIS A 207 37.76 -20.46 -20.06
C HIS A 207 39.29 -20.35 -20.03
N ASN A 208 39.84 -19.19 -19.68
CA ASN A 208 41.24 -19.08 -19.32
C ASN A 208 41.38 -19.30 -17.81
N LYS A 209 41.92 -20.46 -17.40
CA LYS A 209 42.35 -20.76 -16.02
C LYS A 209 43.54 -19.86 -15.61
N VAL A 210 43.39 -18.55 -15.69
CA VAL A 210 44.42 -17.58 -15.34
C VAL A 210 43.87 -16.79 -14.16
N CYS A 211 44.41 -17.05 -12.97
CA CYS A 211 44.12 -16.21 -11.82
C CYS A 211 44.54 -14.77 -12.16
N PRO A 212 43.62 -13.80 -12.07
CA PRO A 212 43.94 -12.41 -12.43
C PRO A 212 44.93 -11.77 -11.46
N ASP A 213 45.06 -12.31 -10.23
CA ASP A 213 46.04 -11.91 -9.23
C ASP A 213 46.97 -13.08 -8.86
N PRO A 214 48.29 -13.01 -9.16
CA PRO A 214 49.24 -14.05 -8.84
C PRO A 214 49.63 -14.12 -7.35
N ASP A 215 49.15 -13.22 -6.49
CA ASP A 215 49.40 -13.28 -5.05
C ASP A 215 48.20 -13.82 -4.24
N ASP A 216 47.06 -14.07 -4.91
CA ASP A 216 45.89 -14.68 -4.29
C ASP A 216 46.06 -16.21 -4.14
N LYS A 217 46.38 -16.60 -2.91
CA LYS A 217 46.64 -17.99 -2.52
C LYS A 217 45.41 -18.88 -2.60
N GLU A 218 44.20 -18.35 -2.48
CA GLU A 218 42.98 -19.15 -2.61
C GLU A 218 42.71 -19.49 -4.08
N CYS A 219 42.91 -18.54 -4.99
CA CYS A 219 42.77 -18.79 -6.43
C CYS A 219 43.79 -19.83 -6.93
N GLN A 220 45.05 -19.72 -6.51
CA GLN A 220 46.09 -20.68 -6.91
C GLN A 220 45.84 -22.08 -6.36
N ALA A 221 45.29 -22.21 -5.15
CA ALA A 221 44.95 -23.50 -4.57
C ALA A 221 43.85 -24.21 -5.39
N ALA A 222 42.82 -23.47 -5.81
CA ALA A 222 41.72 -24.02 -6.62
C ALA A 222 42.18 -24.46 -8.02
N VAL A 223 43.07 -23.70 -8.67
CA VAL A 223 43.66 -24.10 -9.97
C VAL A 223 44.51 -25.37 -9.83
N HIS A 224 45.32 -25.47 -8.77
CA HIS A 224 46.14 -26.66 -8.51
C HIS A 224 45.34 -27.92 -8.19
N GLU A 225 44.18 -27.78 -7.54
CA GLU A 225 43.29 -28.89 -7.24
C GLU A 225 42.57 -29.39 -8.51
N ALA A 226 42.14 -28.47 -9.38
CA ALA A 226 41.54 -28.81 -10.68
C ALA A 226 42.53 -29.48 -11.65
N GLU A 227 43.84 -29.16 -11.58
CA GLU A 227 44.85 -29.81 -12.42
C GLU A 227 45.18 -31.25 -11.95
N LYS A 228 44.94 -31.57 -10.66
CA LYS A 228 45.09 -32.93 -10.13
C LYS A 228 43.96 -33.86 -10.59
N THR A 229 42.74 -33.36 -10.73
CA THR A 229 41.60 -34.15 -11.21
C THR A 229 41.71 -34.49 -12.69
N ASP A 230 42.28 -33.60 -13.53
CA ASP A 230 42.52 -33.90 -14.95
C ASP A 230 43.60 -34.98 -15.15
N LYS A 231 44.67 -34.98 -14.34
CA LYS A 231 45.73 -36.03 -14.42
C LYS A 231 45.27 -37.40 -13.91
N ALA A 232 44.24 -37.45 -13.06
CA ALA A 232 43.63 -38.72 -12.64
C ALA A 232 42.75 -39.36 -13.73
N SER A 233 42.19 -38.54 -14.64
CA SER A 233 41.35 -39.01 -15.75
C SER A 233 42.16 -39.69 -16.87
N ASP A 234 43.40 -39.27 -17.09
CA ASP A 234 44.27 -39.89 -18.11
C ASP A 234 44.97 -41.17 -17.63
N ALA A 235 45.13 -41.37 -16.32
CA ALA A 235 45.70 -42.60 -15.75
C ALA A 235 44.77 -43.82 -15.90
N ASP A 236 43.45 -43.61 -16.01
CA ASP A 236 42.46 -44.69 -16.14
C ASP A 236 42.33 -45.19 -17.60
N LYS A 237 42.87 -44.45 -18.58
CA LYS A 237 42.87 -44.87 -20.00
C LYS A 237 44.00 -45.83 -20.37
N GLU A 238 45.09 -45.90 -19.60
CA GLU A 238 46.16 -46.89 -19.85
C GLU A 238 45.89 -48.27 -19.23
N ALA A 239 45.02 -48.36 -18.23
CA ALA A 239 44.66 -49.64 -17.61
C ALA A 239 43.74 -50.52 -18.49
N GLY A 240 43.05 -49.94 -19.48
CA GLY A 240 42.13 -50.65 -20.38
C GLY A 240 42.75 -51.32 -21.60
N LYS A 241 44.09 -51.34 -21.76
CA LYS A 241 44.75 -51.87 -22.98
C LYS A 241 45.57 -53.15 -22.78
N LYS A 242 45.49 -53.77 -21.58
CA LYS A 242 46.00 -55.12 -21.31
C LYS A 242 44.93 -55.96 -20.60
N ALA A 243 43.85 -56.23 -21.31
CA ALA A 243 42.94 -57.34 -21.05
C ALA A 243 42.42 -57.85 -22.39
#